data_AF-A0A3N4LNL9-F1
#
_entry.id   AF-A0A3N4LNL9-F1
#
_cell.length_a   1.000
_cell.length_b   1.000
_cell.length_c   1.000
_cell.angle_alpha   90.00
_cell.angle_beta   90.00
_cell.angle_gamma   90.00
#
_symmetry.space_group_name_H-M   'P 1'
#
loop_
_entity.id
_entity.type
_entity.pdbx_description
1 polymer ?
#
loop_
_entity_poly.entity_id
_entity_poly.type
_entity_poly.pdbx_seq_one_letter_code
_entity_poly.pdbx_strand_id
1 'polypeptide(L)'
;VVDDIELICGHHFHWSCFSDAYSTGRKTTCPRCDKTIIDPSTNTLLVTLRNNALGEQNRFDLGTRLEEEEDSGSNPESRRVRDFLETCAAGDEATILSMLEDDSSLLASQDFETAQTCLHWAVRHGRYDAAILLLAKGADRNAMDNNGKTFIDLARQLGAPEDILFKL
;
A
#
# COMPACT_ATOMS: atom_id res chain seq x y z
N VAL A 1 8.18 7.16 22.06
CA VAL A 1 8.93 7.66 20.90
C VAL A 1 10.36 7.20 21.09
N VAL A 2 10.92 6.46 20.14
CA VAL A 2 12.32 6.01 20.23
C VAL A 2 13.21 7.25 20.08
N ASP A 3 14.12 7.47 21.03
CA ASP A 3 15.01 8.64 21.03
C ASP A 3 16.35 8.24 20.39
N ASP A 4 16.96 7.19 20.94
CA ASP A 4 18.27 6.68 20.52
C ASP A 4 18.24 5.18 20.19
N ILE A 5 19.01 4.82 19.17
CA ILE A 5 19.30 3.45 18.74
C ILE A 5 20.80 3.20 18.87
N GLU A 6 21.17 2.06 19.44
CA GLU A 6 22.54 1.55 19.40
C GLU A 6 22.60 0.30 18.50
N LEU A 7 23.48 0.34 17.50
CA LEU A 7 23.71 -0.78 16.59
C LEU A 7 24.69 -1.79 17.18
N ILE A 8 24.69 -3.03 16.69
CA ILE A 8 25.65 -4.08 17.12
C ILE A 8 27.13 -3.69 16.94
N CYS A 9 27.42 -2.72 16.07
CA CYS A 9 28.77 -2.18 15.91
C CYS A 9 29.19 -1.20 17.02
N GLY A 10 28.33 -0.93 18.00
CA GLY A 10 28.55 -0.02 19.13
C GLY A 10 28.33 1.46 18.80
N HIS A 11 27.73 1.77 17.65
CA HIS A 11 27.42 3.15 17.27
C HIS A 11 26.00 3.52 17.66
N HIS A 12 25.86 4.72 18.23
CA HIS A 12 24.59 5.31 18.60
C HIS A 12 24.11 6.31 17.55
N PHE A 13 22.81 6.32 17.30
CA PHE A 13 22.14 7.23 16.39
C PHE A 13 20.80 7.68 16.99
N HIS A 14 20.43 8.95 16.76
CA HIS A 14 19.06 9.38 16.95
C HIS A 14 18.15 8.67 15.94
N TRP A 15 16.94 8.29 16.36
CA TRP A 15 15.98 7.56 15.53
C TRP A 15 15.79 8.18 14.13
N SER A 16 15.54 9.50 14.08
CA SER A 16 15.30 10.22 12.82
C SER A 16 16.47 10.11 11.84
N CYS A 17 17.70 10.30 12.32
CA CYS A 17 18.90 10.24 11.49
C CYS A 17 19.20 8.83 10.98
N PHE A 18 18.90 7.81 11.80
CA PHE A 18 19.07 6.42 11.40
C PHE A 18 18.00 6.01 10.37
N SER A 19 16.74 6.38 10.59
CA SER A 19 15.63 6.05 9.70
C SER A 19 15.87 6.59 8.28
N ASP A 20 16.28 7.85 8.14
CA ASP A 20 16.57 8.44 6.82
C ASP A 20 17.68 7.69 6.07
N ALA A 21 18.75 7.31 6.79
CA ALA A 21 19.86 6.54 6.21
C ALA A 21 19.43 5.10 5.84
N TYR A 22 18.48 4.54 6.58
CA TYR A 22 17.94 3.21 6.33
C TYR A 22 17.03 3.20 5.09
N SER A 23 16.12 4.17 4.98
CA SER A 23 15.18 4.32 3.85
C SER A 23 15.88 4.65 2.52
N THR A 24 17.09 5.21 2.54
CA THR A 24 17.87 5.55 1.34
C THR A 24 18.70 4.40 0.76
N GLY A 25 18.50 3.16 1.25
CA GLY A 25 19.00 1.94 0.60
C GLY A 25 20.19 1.26 1.28
N ARG A 26 20.67 1.74 2.44
CA ARG A 26 21.72 1.08 3.23
C ARG A 26 21.13 0.21 4.34
N LYS A 27 20.22 -0.70 3.98
CA LYS A 27 19.44 -1.50 4.94
C LYS A 27 20.26 -2.52 5.75
N THR A 28 21.50 -2.82 5.34
CA THR A 28 22.30 -3.92 5.91
C THR A 28 23.62 -3.48 6.54
N THR A 29 24.00 -2.21 6.42
CA THR A 29 25.29 -1.67 6.87
C THR A 29 25.14 -0.43 7.75
N CYS A 30 26.07 -0.26 8.69
CA CYS A 30 26.12 0.91 9.54
C CYS A 30 26.48 2.18 8.73
N PRO A 31 25.68 3.27 8.78
CA PRO A 31 25.96 4.51 8.04
C PRO A 31 27.29 5.20 8.39
N ARG A 32 27.88 4.86 9.54
CA ARG A 32 29.10 5.50 10.06
C ARG A 32 30.38 4.70 9.81
N CYS A 33 30.30 3.37 9.81
CA CYS A 33 31.48 2.51 9.74
C CYS A 33 31.38 1.36 8.73
N ASP A 34 30.29 1.30 7.97
CA ASP A 34 30.00 0.33 6.91
C ASP A 34 30.04 -1.15 7.34
N LYS A 35 30.14 -1.44 8.65
CA LYS A 35 30.03 -2.80 9.18
C LYS A 35 28.61 -3.31 8.99
N THR A 36 28.48 -4.60 8.69
CA THR A 36 27.20 -5.30 8.69
C THR A 36 26.53 -5.19 10.05
N ILE A 37 25.28 -4.75 10.05
CA ILE A 37 24.45 -4.57 11.26
C ILE A 37 23.38 -5.66 11.41
N ILE A 38 23.36 -6.60 10.47
CA ILE A 38 22.51 -7.78 10.47
C ILE A 38 23.22 -8.90 11.23
N ASP A 39 22.50 -9.56 12.12
CA ASP A 39 22.99 -10.76 12.80
C ASP A 39 23.09 -11.91 11.76
N PRO A 40 24.28 -12.48 11.52
CA PRO A 40 24.47 -13.50 10.49
C PRO A 40 23.77 -14.83 10.80
N SER A 41 23.33 -15.06 12.03
CA SER A 41 22.64 -16.30 12.44
C SER A 41 21.13 -16.25 12.21
N THR A 42 20.53 -15.08 12.42
CA THR A 42 19.08 -14.87 12.28
C THR A 42 18.71 -14.09 11.02
N ASN A 43 19.68 -13.46 10.36
CA ASN A 43 19.47 -12.52 9.26
C ASN A 43 18.55 -11.34 9.64
N THR A 44 18.57 -10.92 10.92
CA THR A 44 17.73 -9.84 11.44
C THR A 44 18.53 -8.62 11.88
N LEU A 45 17.89 -7.44 11.83
CA LEU A 45 18.48 -6.19 12.29
C LEU A 45 18.24 -6.04 13.80
N LEU A 46 19.19 -6.53 14.59
CA LEU A 46 19.13 -6.40 16.04
C LEU A 46 19.72 -5.06 16.48
N VAL A 47 18.95 -4.30 17.26
CA VAL A 47 19.40 -3.03 17.84
C VAL A 47 19.10 -2.99 19.34
N THR A 48 19.78 -2.10 20.06
CA THR A 48 19.40 -1.71 21.40
C THR A 48 18.64 -0.39 21.34
N LEU A 49 17.39 -0.39 21.77
CA LEU A 49 16.56 0.82 21.84
C LEU A 49 16.69 1.45 23.22
N ARG A 50 16.95 2.76 23.28
CA ARG A 50 16.83 3.55 24.50
C ARG A 50 15.68 4.53 24.33
N ASN A 51 14.67 4.38 25.19
CA ASN A 51 13.53 5.28 25.23
C ASN A 51 13.34 5.79 26.66
N ASN A 52 13.26 7.11 26.80
CA ASN A 52 13.08 7.81 28.08
C ASN A 52 11.83 7.34 28.86
N ALA A 53 10.83 6.77 28.18
CA ALA A 53 9.59 6.29 28.80
C ALA A 53 9.55 4.77 29.09
N LEU A 54 10.38 3.95 28.43
CA LEU A 54 10.28 2.47 28.49
C LEU A 54 11.58 1.76 28.89
N GLY A 55 12.66 2.50 29.15
CA GLY A 55 13.96 1.93 29.50
C GLY A 55 14.75 1.40 28.29
N GLU A 56 15.78 0.60 28.56
CA GLU A 56 16.67 0.00 27.55
C GLU A 56 16.14 -1.38 27.11
N GLN A 57 15.91 -1.55 25.82
CA GLN A 57 15.52 -2.84 25.22
C GLN A 57 16.67 -3.36 24.37
N ASN A 58 17.29 -4.45 24.81
CA ASN A 58 18.39 -5.10 24.12
C ASN A 58 17.89 -6.15 23.12
N ARG A 59 18.58 -6.27 21.97
CA ARG A 59 18.27 -7.24 20.90
C ARG A 59 16.86 -7.09 20.31
N PHE A 60 16.42 -5.86 20.13
CA PHE A 60 15.16 -5.55 19.46
C PHE A 60 15.31 -5.76 17.95
N ASP A 61 14.40 -6.52 17.34
CA ASP A 61 14.36 -6.68 15.88
C ASP A 61 13.73 -5.45 15.25
N LEU A 62 14.58 -4.55 14.79
CA LEU A 62 14.13 -3.33 14.15
C LEU A 62 13.73 -3.55 12.69
N GLY A 63 14.27 -4.60 12.05
CA GLY A 63 13.98 -4.92 10.66
C GLY A 63 12.51 -5.22 10.48
N THR A 64 11.98 -6.16 11.26
CA THR A 64 10.55 -6.53 11.20
C THR A 64 9.64 -5.35 11.50
N ARG A 65 10.00 -4.47 12.46
CA ARG A 65 9.18 -3.30 12.79
C ARG A 65 9.21 -2.24 11.68
N LEU A 66 10.36 -2.01 11.08
CA LEU A 66 10.48 -1.08 9.95
C LEU A 66 9.80 -1.63 8.70
N GLU A 67 9.81 -2.94 8.49
CA GLU A 67 9.02 -3.61 7.44
C GLU A 67 7.52 -3.46 7.72
N GLU A 68 7.06 -3.65 8.97
CA GLU A 68 5.67 -3.41 9.37
C GLU A 68 5.24 -1.93 9.23
N GLU A 69 6.16 -0.98 9.47
CA GLU A 69 5.94 0.47 9.27
C GLU A 69 6.11 0.91 7.79
N GLU A 70 6.93 0.23 6.97
CA GLU A 70 7.02 0.39 5.52
C GLU A 70 5.81 -0.23 4.79
N ASP A 71 5.23 -1.32 5.31
CA ASP A 71 3.98 -1.92 4.82
C ASP A 71 2.76 -1.02 5.16
N SER A 72 2.91 -0.15 6.16
CA SER A 72 1.97 0.94 6.47
C SER A 72 2.35 2.28 5.83
N GLY A 73 3.47 2.34 5.12
CA GLY A 73 4.06 3.52 4.51
C GLY A 73 3.56 3.73 3.09
N SER A 74 2.29 4.08 2.98
CA SER A 74 1.57 4.40 1.74
C SER A 74 2.45 5.20 0.76
N ASN A 75 2.78 4.61 -0.38
CA ASN A 75 3.13 5.39 -1.56
C ASN A 75 2.04 6.48 -1.74
N PRO A 76 2.37 7.78 -1.75
CA PRO A 76 1.37 8.85 -1.85
C PRO A 76 0.47 8.71 -3.07
N GLU A 77 1.00 8.15 -4.17
CA GLU A 77 0.22 7.81 -5.36
C GLU A 77 -0.78 6.67 -5.08
N SER A 78 -0.37 5.65 -4.32
CA SER A 78 -1.26 4.57 -3.87
C SER A 78 -2.37 5.07 -2.96
N ARG A 79 -2.16 6.16 -2.20
CA ARG A 79 -3.21 6.75 -1.36
C ARG A 79 -4.33 7.36 -2.21
N ARG A 80 -3.99 8.16 -3.22
CA ARG A 80 -5.01 8.72 -4.14
C ARG A 80 -5.76 7.64 -4.90
N VAL A 81 -5.04 6.62 -5.38
CA VAL A 81 -5.66 5.47 -6.05
C VAL A 81 -6.60 4.75 -5.09
N ARG A 82 -6.16 4.47 -3.86
CA ARG A 82 -7.01 3.85 -2.82
C ARG A 82 -8.26 4.67 -2.54
N ASP A 83 -8.13 5.97 -2.29
CA ASP A 83 -9.25 6.87 -2.04
C ASP A 83 -10.25 6.87 -3.22
N PHE A 84 -9.75 6.87 -4.46
CA PHE A 84 -10.58 6.77 -5.66
C PHE A 84 -11.32 5.43 -5.75
N LEU A 85 -10.64 4.31 -5.49
CA LEU A 85 -11.24 2.97 -5.51
C LEU A 85 -12.30 2.81 -4.41
N GLU A 86 -12.05 3.35 -3.21
CA GLU A 86 -13.04 3.39 -2.13
C GLU A 86 -14.28 4.20 -2.51
N THR A 87 -14.09 5.34 -3.18
CA THR A 87 -15.20 6.15 -3.71
C THR A 87 -16.00 5.35 -4.76
N CYS A 88 -15.34 4.58 -5.62
CA CYS A 88 -16.00 3.68 -6.57
C CYS A 88 -16.81 2.57 -5.87
N ALA A 89 -16.32 2.03 -4.75
CA ALA A 89 -17.05 1.07 -3.93
C ALA A 89 -18.23 1.70 -3.16
N ALA A 90 -18.11 2.97 -2.76
CA ALA A 90 -19.20 3.72 -2.18
C ALA A 90 -20.31 3.99 -3.21
N GLY A 91 -19.93 4.18 -4.48
CA GLY A 91 -20.84 4.49 -5.58
C GLY A 91 -21.25 5.96 -5.63
N ASP A 92 -20.41 6.85 -5.08
CA ASP A 92 -20.66 8.30 -5.13
C ASP A 92 -20.24 8.84 -6.51
N GLU A 93 -21.19 8.82 -7.44
CA GLU A 93 -20.98 9.27 -8.82
C GLU A 93 -20.46 10.71 -8.92
N ALA A 94 -20.92 11.61 -8.04
CA ALA A 94 -20.50 13.02 -8.07
C ALA A 94 -19.03 13.16 -7.70
N THR A 95 -18.59 12.46 -6.64
CA THR A 95 -17.19 12.46 -6.21
C THR A 95 -16.30 11.73 -7.21
N ILE A 96 -16.75 10.61 -7.78
CA ILE A 96 -16.04 9.91 -8.87
C ILE A 96 -15.78 10.86 -10.04
N LEU A 97 -16.79 11.61 -10.48
CA LEU A 97 -16.65 12.58 -11.55
C LEU A 97 -15.65 13.69 -11.22
N SER A 98 -15.76 14.26 -10.02
CA SER A 98 -14.83 15.30 -9.56
C SER A 98 -13.38 14.80 -9.55
N MET A 99 -13.12 13.59 -9.05
CA MET A 99 -11.77 13.03 -9.01
C MET A 99 -11.23 12.75 -10.40
N LEU A 100 -12.08 12.31 -11.34
CA LEU A 100 -11.68 12.05 -12.73
C LEU A 100 -11.45 13.33 -13.54
N GLU A 101 -12.12 14.43 -13.19
CA GLU A 101 -11.85 15.75 -13.75
C GLU A 101 -10.48 16.28 -13.31
N ASP A 102 -10.11 16.03 -12.05
CA ASP A 102 -8.79 16.39 -11.51
C ASP A 102 -7.67 15.49 -12.07
N ASP A 103 -7.92 14.18 -12.18
CA ASP A 103 -6.94 13.20 -12.61
C ASP A 103 -7.58 11.99 -13.32
N SER A 104 -7.56 12.01 -14.65
CA SER A 104 -8.10 10.91 -15.47
C SER A 104 -7.25 9.63 -15.43
N SER A 105 -6.00 9.69 -14.96
CA SER A 105 -5.13 8.50 -14.88
C SER A 105 -5.62 7.48 -13.86
N LEU A 106 -6.48 7.91 -12.93
CA LEU A 106 -7.16 7.07 -11.95
C LEU A 106 -7.97 5.92 -12.59
N LEU A 107 -8.47 6.08 -13.83
CA LEU A 107 -9.19 5.02 -14.55
C LEU A 107 -8.32 3.79 -14.89
N ALA A 108 -7.04 4.02 -15.14
CA ALA A 108 -6.07 2.97 -15.44
C ALA A 108 -5.39 2.42 -14.18
N SER A 109 -5.67 3.02 -13.02
CA SER A 109 -5.02 2.65 -11.77
C SER A 109 -5.59 1.36 -11.20
N GLN A 110 -4.72 0.62 -10.50
CA GLN A 110 -5.04 -0.67 -9.89
C GLN A 110 -4.69 -0.65 -8.42
N ASP A 111 -5.48 -1.36 -7.63
CA ASP A 111 -5.16 -1.67 -6.24
C ASP A 111 -3.84 -2.45 -6.16
N PHE A 112 -2.96 -2.05 -5.25
CA PHE A 112 -1.61 -2.61 -5.19
C PHE A 112 -1.58 -4.09 -4.74
N GLU A 113 -2.55 -4.51 -3.91
CA GLU A 113 -2.61 -5.88 -3.37
C GLU A 113 -3.29 -6.85 -4.34
N THR A 114 -4.35 -6.39 -4.99
CA THR A 114 -5.25 -7.25 -5.77
C THR A 114 -5.18 -7.02 -7.28
N ALA A 115 -4.47 -5.99 -7.73
CA ALA A 115 -4.49 -5.46 -9.10
C ALA A 115 -5.90 -5.09 -9.62
N GLN A 116 -6.83 -4.81 -8.70
CA GLN A 116 -8.21 -4.49 -9.06
C GLN A 116 -8.38 -3.04 -9.49
N THR A 117 -9.05 -2.85 -10.61
CA THR A 117 -9.43 -1.53 -11.13
C THR A 117 -10.69 -0.99 -10.49
N CYS A 118 -11.03 0.28 -10.77
CA CYS A 118 -12.28 0.91 -10.33
C CYS A 118 -13.53 0.11 -10.70
N LEU A 119 -13.55 -0.58 -11.85
CA LEU A 119 -14.67 -1.44 -12.27
C LEU A 119 -14.85 -2.66 -11.34
N HIS A 120 -13.75 -3.28 -10.91
CA HIS A 120 -13.80 -4.41 -9.97
C HIS A 120 -14.38 -3.96 -8.62
N TRP A 121 -13.94 -2.80 -8.14
CA TRP A 121 -14.41 -2.23 -6.87
C TRP A 121 -15.90 -1.87 -6.93
N ALA A 122 -16.33 -1.17 -7.98
CA ALA A 122 -17.74 -0.84 -8.17
C ALA A 122 -18.62 -2.11 -8.21
N VAL A 123 -18.26 -3.11 -9.03
CA VAL A 123 -19.03 -4.35 -9.15
C VAL A 123 -19.01 -5.21 -7.89
N ARG A 124 -17.86 -5.31 -7.20
CA ARG A 124 -17.74 -6.06 -5.94
C ARG A 124 -18.75 -5.57 -4.90
N HIS A 125 -19.00 -4.27 -4.88
CA HIS A 125 -19.92 -3.62 -3.95
C HIS A 125 -21.34 -3.44 -4.52
N GLY A 126 -21.64 -4.01 -5.69
CA GLY A 126 -22.95 -3.91 -6.34
C GLY A 126 -23.28 -2.50 -6.84
N ARG A 127 -22.28 -1.63 -7.02
CA ARG A 127 -22.42 -0.26 -7.54
C ARG A 127 -22.42 -0.27 -9.07
N TYR A 128 -23.45 -0.89 -9.64
CA TYR A 128 -23.52 -1.07 -11.10
C TYR A 128 -23.67 0.24 -11.87
N ASP A 129 -24.41 1.22 -11.32
CA ASP A 129 -24.53 2.54 -11.93
C ASP A 129 -23.17 3.26 -12.00
N ALA A 130 -22.38 3.19 -10.92
CA ALA A 130 -21.01 3.69 -10.90
C ALA A 130 -20.10 2.92 -11.89
N ALA A 131 -20.26 1.60 -12.03
CA ALA A 131 -19.52 0.81 -13.02
C ALA A 131 -19.87 1.24 -14.47
N ILE A 132 -21.15 1.48 -14.77
CA ILE A 132 -21.61 1.98 -16.07
C ILE A 132 -21.04 3.38 -16.33
N LEU A 133 -21.04 4.25 -15.32
CA LEU A 133 -20.44 5.59 -15.40
C LEU A 133 -18.94 5.52 -15.71
N LEU A 134 -18.19 4.67 -15.00
CA LEU A 134 -16.76 4.47 -15.21
C LEU A 134 -16.46 3.93 -16.63
N LEU A 135 -17.28 2.99 -17.13
CA LEU A 135 -17.20 2.52 -18.51
C LEU A 135 -17.45 3.65 -19.52
N ALA A 136 -18.46 4.48 -19.27
CA ALA A 136 -18.75 5.65 -20.11
C ALA A 136 -17.61 6.69 -20.10
N LYS A 137 -16.82 6.74 -19.02
CA LYS A 137 -15.60 7.56 -18.90
C LYS A 137 -14.35 6.91 -19.52
N GLY A 138 -14.45 5.69 -20.04
CA GLY A 138 -13.37 5.01 -20.75
C GLY A 138 -12.53 4.07 -19.88
N ALA A 139 -13.04 3.61 -18.74
CA ALA A 139 -12.40 2.53 -17.99
C ALA A 139 -12.20 1.27 -18.86
N ASP A 140 -11.04 0.64 -18.78
CA ASP A 140 -10.77 -0.57 -19.54
C ASP A 140 -11.56 -1.77 -19.00
N ARG A 141 -12.51 -2.23 -19.80
CA ARG A 141 -13.36 -3.39 -19.49
C ARG A 141 -12.62 -4.72 -19.51
N ASN A 142 -11.45 -4.79 -20.15
CA ASN A 142 -10.66 -6.02 -20.26
C ASN A 142 -9.57 -6.12 -19.20
N ALA A 143 -9.43 -5.11 -18.33
CA ALA A 143 -8.46 -5.14 -17.25
C ALA A 143 -8.72 -6.34 -16.34
N MET A 144 -7.64 -7.04 -16.00
CA MET A 144 -7.67 -8.23 -15.15
C MET A 144 -7.05 -7.95 -13.79
N ASP A 145 -7.61 -8.56 -12.75
CA ASP A 145 -7.02 -8.60 -11.41
C ASP A 145 -5.89 -9.65 -11.30
N ASN A 146 -5.29 -9.78 -10.11
CA ASN A 146 -4.23 -10.76 -9.85
C ASN A 146 -4.67 -12.23 -10.02
N ASN A 147 -5.98 -12.49 -10.05
CA ASN A 147 -6.54 -13.82 -10.30
C ASN A 147 -6.82 -14.05 -11.80
N GLY A 148 -6.46 -13.11 -12.67
CA GLY A 148 -6.78 -13.16 -14.09
C GLY A 148 -8.26 -12.98 -14.38
N LYS A 149 -9.03 -12.37 -13.47
CA LYS A 149 -10.48 -12.16 -13.62
C LYS A 149 -10.74 -10.74 -14.10
N THR A 150 -11.69 -10.60 -15.01
CA THR A 150 -12.27 -9.29 -15.36
C THR A 150 -13.36 -8.91 -14.35
N PHE A 151 -13.76 -7.64 -14.36
CA PHE A 151 -14.86 -7.18 -13.52
C PHE A 151 -16.20 -7.88 -13.86
N ILE A 152 -16.40 -8.32 -15.11
CA ILE A 152 -17.58 -9.11 -15.51
C ILE A 152 -17.51 -10.53 -14.93
N ASP A 153 -16.33 -11.15 -14.91
CA ASP A 153 -16.17 -12.47 -14.28
C ASP A 153 -16.45 -12.40 -12.78
N LEU A 154 -16.05 -11.31 -12.15
CA LEU A 154 -16.41 -11.01 -10.76
C LEU A 154 -17.93 -10.82 -10.61
N ALA A 155 -18.58 -10.05 -11.49
CA ALA A 155 -20.03 -9.85 -11.47
C ALA A 155 -20.79 -11.19 -11.54
N ARG A 156 -20.38 -12.08 -12.45
CA ARG A 156 -20.96 -13.42 -12.59
C ARG A 156 -20.78 -14.27 -11.33
N GLN A 157 -19.59 -14.25 -10.73
CA GLN A 157 -19.31 -14.99 -9.50
C GLN A 157 -20.13 -14.50 -8.30
N LEU A 158 -20.42 -13.20 -8.25
CA LEU A 158 -21.25 -12.60 -7.21
C LEU A 158 -22.76 -12.79 -7.48
N GLY A 159 -23.15 -13.41 -8.59
CA GLY A 159 -24.55 -13.60 -8.96
C GLY A 159 -25.24 -12.30 -9.37
N ALA A 160 -24.51 -11.38 -10.03
CA ALA A 160 -25.09 -10.15 -10.54
C ALA A 160 -26.25 -10.46 -11.52
N PRO A 161 -27.34 -9.67 -11.49
CA PRO A 161 -28.49 -9.87 -12.38
C PRO A 161 -28.11 -9.86 -13.86
N GLU A 162 -28.70 -10.74 -14.67
CA GLU A 162 -28.44 -10.83 -16.12
C GLU A 162 -28.68 -9.49 -16.83
N ASP A 163 -29.72 -8.75 -16.45
CA ASP A 163 -30.03 -7.43 -17.01
C ASP A 163 -28.95 -6.39 -16.73
N ILE A 164 -28.20 -6.54 -15.63
CA ILE A 164 -27.02 -5.73 -15.32
C ILE A 164 -25.82 -6.20 -16.15
N LEU A 165 -25.60 -7.51 -16.27
CA LEU A 165 -24.51 -8.06 -17.07
C LEU A 165 -24.59 -7.62 -18.54
N PHE A 166 -25.80 -7.47 -19.09
CA PHE A 166 -25.99 -6.93 -20.45
C PHE A 166 -25.64 -5.44 -20.60
N LYS A 167 -25.62 -4.68 -19.51
CA LYS A 167 -25.30 -3.23 -19.50
C LYS A 167 -23.82 -2.94 -19.29
N LEU A 168 -23.06 -3.92 -18.80
CA LEU A 168 -21.63 -3.83 -18.49
C LEU A 168 -20.76 -4.28 -19.68
#